data_AF-A0A7W9GA39-F1
#
_entry.id   AF-A0A7W9GA39-F1
#
_cell.length_a   1.000
_cell.length_b   1.000
_cell.length_c   1.000
_cell.angle_alpha   90.00
_cell.angle_beta   90.00
_cell.angle_gamma   90.00
#
_symmetry.space_group_name_H-M   'P 1'
#
loop_
_entity.id
_entity.type
_entity.pdbx_description
1 polymer ?
#
loop_
_entity_poly.entity_id
_entity_poly.type
_entity_poly.pdbx_seq_one_letter_code
_entity_poly.pdbx_strand_id
1 'polypeptide(L)'
;MAIDLVLRKDWNARPPRGDYTQLDSTKGVKVHYTGGRVDPGIVSDHSGCVALVRSIQGFHMDDNGWIDIGYCVDEETELLTRQGWKSYRDLRAGDVALTLDHDTGMSEWQPVLEVCVFPAMEREMIRMEGPAHSSLTTPHHRWPVERQAGQDTRRLWVTTETIGHRDRIPVAAPCADLPAEPKWSDAFVELVAWFAAEGASGASGVAIHRSRRDPAHLMRIRAALHKVFGPPAAGASRWRETARDDLVEFRLPAEAGRQLAEVAPGRVPGYEFLLSLSRAQLALFLETSLTAGDAGRDRLAREDRAAAEAYMFAALLAGSGAAMSRLPETGMWLTTIRRQHSVVPRPALRIRRETYRGRIWCPRTENQSWLARREGTVYFTGNTMVACPHRKVFEGRGPHHLPAANGPGLNAGHYAVLGLVGNAGLVQPTDGVLHAILDAIQYLRDKGRAGTEIKGHRDGYSTDCPGDPLYDWIRRGAPRPGGPPPTEPAAPPFPGRLLKYPPVMHGEDVRTWQAQMKRRGFDLAVDGAYGAGSREVCRRFQRRQGIEDDGVVGPLTWRLTWEAPAS
;
A
#
# COMPACT_ATOMS: atom_id res chain seq x y z
N MET A 1 30.80 16.81 -2.81
CA MET A 1 30.28 18.16 -2.43
C MET A 1 28.96 17.94 -1.71
N ALA A 2 28.52 18.88 -0.86
CA ALA A 2 27.16 18.82 -0.31
C ALA A 2 26.11 19.01 -1.42
N ILE A 3 24.91 18.47 -1.19
CA ILE A 3 23.73 18.68 -2.03
C ILE A 3 23.13 20.07 -1.75
N ASP A 4 22.77 20.81 -2.79
CA ASP A 4 21.99 22.06 -2.67
C ASP A 4 20.49 21.70 -2.68
N LEU A 5 19.98 21.36 -1.50
CA LEU A 5 18.55 21.05 -1.28
C LEU A 5 17.74 22.33 -1.14
N VAL A 6 16.76 22.49 -2.02
CA VAL A 6 15.65 23.42 -1.82
C VAL A 6 14.59 22.65 -1.04
N LEU A 7 14.56 22.86 0.28
CA LEU A 7 13.64 22.16 1.19
C LEU A 7 12.21 22.64 0.94
N ARG A 8 11.21 21.86 1.38
CA ARG A 8 9.78 22.17 1.15
C ARG A 8 9.39 23.62 1.49
N LYS A 9 9.91 24.16 2.60
CA LYS A 9 9.70 25.56 3.02
C LYS A 9 10.26 26.59 2.02
N ASP A 10 11.42 26.31 1.41
CA ASP A 10 12.21 27.29 0.65
C ASP A 10 11.68 27.45 -0.78
N TRP A 11 11.04 26.42 -1.34
CA TRP A 11 10.27 26.52 -2.58
C TRP A 11 8.79 26.88 -2.37
N ASN A 12 8.36 27.20 -1.14
CA ASN A 12 6.96 27.41 -0.77
C ASN A 12 6.06 26.26 -1.28
N ALA A 13 6.49 25.03 -0.98
CA ALA A 13 5.69 23.83 -1.17
C ALA A 13 4.41 23.98 -0.39
N ARG A 14 3.29 23.59 -1.00
CA ARG A 14 2.09 23.34 -0.21
C ARG A 14 2.40 22.20 0.77
N PRO A 15 1.88 22.25 2.02
CA PRO A 15 1.88 21.08 2.88
C PRO A 15 1.33 19.89 2.08
N PRO A 16 1.94 18.71 2.17
CA PRO A 16 1.28 17.55 1.62
C PRO A 16 -0.08 17.41 2.34
N ARG A 17 -1.10 16.92 1.64
CA ARG A 17 -2.32 16.37 2.24
C ARG A 17 -2.01 15.02 2.91
N GLY A 18 -0.81 14.87 3.51
CA GLY A 18 -0.37 13.67 4.18
C GLY A 18 1.12 13.33 4.15
N ASP A 19 1.66 12.95 5.30
CA ASP A 19 2.96 12.29 5.49
C ASP A 19 3.03 10.93 4.77
N TYR A 20 4.15 10.23 4.95
CA TYR A 20 4.75 9.47 3.85
C TYR A 20 5.10 8.02 4.20
N THR A 21 4.83 7.09 3.27
CA THR A 21 5.34 5.70 3.31
C THR A 21 6.84 5.67 3.52
N GLN A 22 7.32 4.99 4.57
CA GLN A 22 8.73 4.81 4.86
C GLN A 22 9.42 3.77 3.94
N LEU A 23 10.74 3.84 3.81
CA LEU A 23 11.62 2.94 3.06
C LEU A 23 12.97 2.77 3.75
N ASP A 24 13.35 1.53 4.04
CA ASP A 24 14.64 1.20 4.66
C ASP A 24 15.83 1.31 3.70
N SER A 25 15.65 0.98 2.42
CA SER A 25 16.68 1.05 1.37
C SER A 25 16.06 0.86 -0.03
N THR A 26 16.84 1.11 -1.08
CA THR A 26 16.47 0.79 -2.47
C THR A 26 17.65 0.18 -3.22
N LYS A 27 17.42 -0.43 -4.39
CA LYS A 27 18.52 -0.89 -5.26
C LYS A 27 19.31 0.25 -5.91
N GLY A 28 18.73 1.44 -5.90
CA GLY A 28 19.32 2.65 -6.46
C GLY A 28 18.27 3.72 -6.74
N VAL A 29 18.48 4.47 -7.83
CA VAL A 29 17.64 5.61 -8.22
C VAL A 29 17.23 5.50 -9.69
N LYS A 30 15.96 5.77 -9.96
CA LYS A 30 15.42 5.95 -11.31
C LYS A 30 15.25 7.44 -11.60
N VAL A 31 15.67 7.84 -12.79
CA VAL A 31 15.49 9.20 -13.31
C VAL A 31 14.25 9.21 -14.21
N HIS A 32 13.37 10.17 -13.98
CA HIS A 32 12.24 10.49 -14.84
C HIS A 32 12.30 11.97 -15.25
N TYR A 33 11.56 12.37 -16.28
CA TYR A 33 11.47 13.76 -16.77
C TYR A 33 10.03 14.30 -16.65
N THR A 34 9.80 15.59 -16.86
CA THR A 34 8.45 16.16 -16.65
C THR A 34 7.44 15.67 -17.68
N GLY A 35 7.91 15.38 -18.90
CA GLY A 35 7.06 15.41 -20.08
C GLY A 35 6.61 16.83 -20.44
N GLY A 36 6.07 17.01 -21.64
CA GLY A 36 5.63 18.31 -22.14
C GLY A 36 6.76 19.31 -22.37
N ARG A 37 6.41 20.60 -22.44
CA ARG A 37 7.37 21.70 -22.66
C ARG A 37 7.92 22.23 -21.33
N VAL A 38 9.24 22.28 -21.22
CA VAL A 38 9.96 23.10 -20.21
C VAL A 38 10.53 24.32 -20.91
N ASP A 39 10.44 25.51 -20.32
CA ASP A 39 10.95 26.72 -20.98
C ASP A 39 12.49 26.82 -20.89
N PRO A 40 13.24 27.03 -21.99
CA PRO A 40 14.69 27.23 -21.94
C PRO A 40 15.15 28.40 -21.05
N GLY A 41 14.34 29.45 -20.87
CA GLY A 41 14.66 30.57 -19.98
C GLY A 41 14.84 30.16 -18.51
N ILE A 42 14.32 28.99 -18.13
CA ILE A 42 14.50 28.38 -16.80
C ILE A 42 15.96 28.03 -16.48
N VAL A 43 16.88 28.09 -17.45
CA VAL A 43 18.32 27.84 -17.21
C VAL A 43 19.01 29.06 -16.58
N SER A 44 18.50 30.26 -16.86
CA SER A 44 19.02 31.53 -16.34
C SER A 44 18.25 32.08 -15.13
N ASP A 45 17.03 31.58 -14.87
CA ASP A 45 16.20 32.02 -13.75
C ASP A 45 15.71 30.86 -12.87
N HIS A 46 16.14 30.87 -11.60
CA HIS A 46 15.72 29.89 -10.61
C HIS A 46 14.27 30.09 -10.14
N SER A 47 13.69 31.29 -10.29
CA SER A 47 12.28 31.52 -9.95
C SER A 47 11.36 30.67 -10.83
N GLY A 48 11.70 30.52 -12.12
CA GLY A 48 11.03 29.59 -13.04
C GLY A 48 11.08 28.12 -12.59
N CYS A 49 12.16 27.67 -11.94
CA CYS A 49 12.22 26.33 -11.33
C CYS A 49 11.20 26.18 -10.20
N VAL A 50 11.13 27.18 -9.31
CA VAL A 50 10.15 27.21 -8.21
C VAL A 50 8.72 27.22 -8.74
N ALA A 51 8.43 28.06 -9.74
CA ALA A 51 7.13 28.12 -10.39
C ALA A 51 6.75 26.78 -11.05
N LEU A 52 7.68 26.13 -11.76
CA LEU A 52 7.42 24.85 -12.42
C LEU A 52 7.22 23.70 -11.41
N VAL A 53 8.01 23.59 -10.34
CA VAL A 53 7.77 22.55 -9.32
C VAL A 53 6.46 22.79 -8.56
N ARG A 54 6.09 24.04 -8.27
CA ARG A 54 4.78 24.38 -7.69
C ARG A 54 3.63 24.12 -8.67
N SER A 55 3.83 24.31 -9.97
CA SER A 55 2.86 23.95 -11.01
C SER A 55 2.69 22.43 -11.12
N ILE A 56 3.78 21.67 -11.08
CA ILE A 56 3.76 20.20 -11.04
C ILE A 56 3.06 19.70 -9.76
N GLN A 57 3.38 20.28 -8.59
CA GLN A 57 2.66 20.00 -7.35
C GLN A 57 1.18 20.39 -7.45
N GLY A 58 0.85 21.51 -8.10
CA GLY A 58 -0.52 21.95 -8.38
C GLY A 58 -1.29 20.94 -9.23
N PHE A 59 -0.79 20.64 -10.43
CA PHE A 59 -1.34 19.62 -11.33
C PHE A 59 -1.52 18.26 -10.65
N HIS A 60 -0.54 17.85 -9.84
CA HIS A 60 -0.65 16.66 -9.04
C HIS A 60 -1.77 16.76 -7.99
N MET A 61 -1.74 17.75 -7.10
CA MET A 61 -2.68 17.83 -5.97
C MET A 61 -4.10 18.25 -6.38
N ASP A 62 -4.26 19.12 -7.36
CA ASP A 62 -5.54 19.77 -7.70
C ASP A 62 -6.21 19.15 -8.92
N ASP A 63 -5.48 18.99 -10.03
CA ASP A 63 -6.04 18.43 -11.27
C ASP A 63 -6.14 16.90 -11.23
N ASN A 64 -5.11 16.21 -10.71
CA ASN A 64 -5.11 14.74 -10.61
C ASN A 64 -5.63 14.22 -9.26
N GLY A 65 -5.50 14.99 -8.18
CA GLY A 65 -5.94 14.59 -6.84
C GLY A 65 -4.93 13.71 -6.10
N TRP A 66 -3.68 14.16 -6.03
CA TRP A 66 -2.58 13.49 -5.31
C TRP A 66 -2.38 14.02 -3.88
N ILE A 67 -1.99 13.14 -2.94
CA ILE A 67 -1.79 13.49 -1.49
C ILE A 67 -0.69 14.55 -1.36
N ASP A 68 0.35 14.40 -2.15
CA ASP A 68 1.28 15.45 -2.59
C ASP A 68 1.55 15.08 -4.04
N ILE A 69 1.90 13.80 -4.14
CA ILE A 69 1.90 12.87 -5.26
C ILE A 69 1.07 11.63 -4.67
N GLY A 70 0.22 10.88 -5.40
CA GLY A 70 -0.93 10.03 -4.88
C GLY A 70 -1.13 8.61 -5.49
N TYR A 71 -2.32 7.96 -5.62
CA TYR A 71 -3.78 8.32 -5.64
C TYR A 71 -4.66 7.64 -4.52
N CYS A 72 -6.01 7.51 -4.68
CA CYS A 72 -7.08 7.44 -3.63
C CYS A 72 -8.41 6.66 -4.03
N VAL A 73 -9.46 6.63 -3.16
CA VAL A 73 -10.77 5.88 -3.27
C VAL A 73 -12.06 6.75 -3.36
N ASP A 74 -13.27 6.19 -3.50
CA ASP A 74 -14.56 6.89 -3.70
C ASP A 74 -15.38 7.26 -2.42
N GLU A 75 -16.41 8.12 -2.56
CA GLU A 75 -17.25 8.62 -1.44
C GLU A 75 -18.04 7.56 -0.67
N GLU A 76 -18.41 6.44 -1.30
CA GLU A 76 -19.17 5.36 -0.67
C GLU A 76 -18.29 4.41 0.16
N THR A 77 -16.96 4.53 0.05
CA THR A 77 -16.03 3.81 0.92
C THR A 77 -15.97 4.49 2.30
N GLU A 78 -16.10 3.70 3.36
CA GLU A 78 -15.93 4.07 4.78
C GLU A 78 -14.64 3.45 5.35
N LEU A 79 -14.17 3.91 6.50
CA LEU A 79 -13.05 3.34 7.27
C LEU A 79 -13.52 2.82 8.64
N LEU A 80 -12.91 1.76 9.17
CA LEU A 80 -13.15 1.26 10.52
C LEU A 80 -12.34 2.01 11.59
N THR A 81 -13.01 2.68 12.52
CA THR A 81 -12.40 3.27 13.74
C THR A 81 -12.79 2.51 15.01
N ARG A 82 -12.12 2.79 16.13
CA ARG A 82 -12.51 2.32 17.47
C ARG A 82 -13.92 2.77 17.91
N GLN A 83 -14.50 3.75 17.20
CA GLN A 83 -15.87 4.25 17.40
C GLN A 83 -16.86 3.68 16.36
N GLY A 84 -16.46 2.67 15.58
CA GLY A 84 -17.23 2.10 14.47
C GLY A 84 -16.84 2.69 13.11
N TRP A 85 -17.70 2.48 12.11
CA TRP A 85 -17.47 2.92 10.75
C TRP A 85 -17.64 4.44 10.60
N LYS A 86 -16.72 5.09 9.88
CA LYS A 86 -16.80 6.53 9.54
C LYS A 86 -16.62 6.74 8.05
N SER A 87 -17.45 7.59 7.45
CA SER A 87 -17.22 8.09 6.10
C SER A 87 -16.15 9.18 6.11
N TYR A 88 -15.68 9.59 4.93
CA TYR A 88 -14.79 10.75 4.78
C TYR A 88 -15.37 12.06 5.38
N ARG A 89 -16.69 12.14 5.58
CA ARG A 89 -17.40 13.30 6.15
C ARG A 89 -17.27 13.35 7.67
N ASP A 90 -17.09 12.19 8.31
CA ASP A 90 -17.16 12.02 9.76
C ASP A 90 -15.78 11.76 10.39
N LEU A 91 -14.88 11.16 9.61
CA LEU A 91 -13.51 10.84 10.02
C LEU A 91 -12.66 12.11 10.20
N ARG A 92 -11.81 12.14 11.24
CA ARG A 92 -10.90 13.24 11.56
C ARG A 92 -9.47 12.74 11.76
N ALA A 93 -8.50 13.66 11.67
CA ALA A 93 -7.17 13.38 12.20
C ALA A 93 -7.27 13.15 13.72
N GLY A 94 -6.57 12.14 14.24
CA GLY A 94 -6.65 11.67 15.62
C GLY A 94 -7.71 10.58 15.87
N ASP A 95 -8.61 10.28 14.92
CA ASP A 95 -9.45 9.07 15.02
C ASP A 95 -8.59 7.82 14.94
N VAL A 96 -8.79 6.83 15.81
CA VAL A 96 -7.97 5.60 15.79
C VAL A 96 -8.60 4.56 14.85
N ALA A 97 -7.92 4.24 13.76
CA ALA A 97 -8.34 3.32 12.69
C ALA A 97 -7.75 1.92 12.85
N LEU A 98 -8.48 0.90 12.39
CA LEU A 98 -7.90 -0.43 12.23
C LEU A 98 -7.09 -0.47 10.94
N THR A 99 -5.84 -0.89 11.04
CA THR A 99 -4.88 -0.97 9.93
C THR A 99 -4.42 -2.42 9.73
N LEU A 100 -3.56 -2.65 8.75
CA LEU A 100 -2.84 -3.91 8.52
C LEU A 100 -1.35 -3.62 8.50
N ASP A 101 -0.61 -4.10 9.49
CA ASP A 101 0.83 -4.26 9.35
C ASP A 101 1.05 -5.28 8.23
N HIS A 102 1.67 -4.82 7.14
CA HIS A 102 1.84 -5.61 5.93
C HIS A 102 3.03 -6.56 5.99
N ASP A 103 3.93 -6.40 6.97
CA ASP A 103 5.07 -7.28 7.18
C ASP A 103 4.68 -8.44 8.12
N THR A 104 4.08 -8.18 9.29
CA THR A 104 3.56 -9.27 10.16
C THR A 104 2.26 -9.88 9.65
N GLY A 105 1.43 -9.12 8.94
CA GLY A 105 0.08 -9.50 8.52
C GLY A 105 -0.96 -9.46 9.63
N MET A 106 -0.68 -8.73 10.72
CA MET A 106 -1.60 -8.48 11.82
C MET A 106 -2.38 -7.18 11.58
N SER A 107 -3.59 -7.07 12.14
CA SER A 107 -4.32 -5.80 12.18
C SER A 107 -4.12 -5.06 13.49
N GLU A 108 -3.95 -3.74 13.43
CA GLU A 108 -3.62 -2.93 14.61
C GLU A 108 -4.19 -1.52 14.55
N TRP A 109 -4.43 -0.94 15.73
CA TRP A 109 -5.14 0.32 15.96
C TRP A 109 -4.21 1.52 15.95
N GLN A 110 -4.04 2.14 14.77
CA GLN A 110 -3.19 3.32 14.60
C GLN A 110 -4.01 4.62 14.48
N PRO A 111 -3.45 5.78 14.87
CA PRO A 111 -4.09 7.07 14.57
C PRO A 111 -4.24 7.29 13.07
N VAL A 112 -5.41 7.76 12.65
CA VAL A 112 -5.59 8.46 11.38
C VAL A 112 -4.87 9.77 11.51
N LEU A 113 -3.72 9.87 10.86
CA LEU A 113 -2.88 11.06 10.90
C LEU A 113 -3.47 12.17 10.04
N GLU A 114 -4.22 11.83 8.99
CA GLU A 114 -4.91 12.80 8.12
C GLU A 114 -6.04 12.17 7.30
N VAL A 115 -6.97 13.01 6.82
CA VAL A 115 -8.08 12.63 5.93
C VAL A 115 -8.02 13.48 4.66
N CYS A 116 -7.40 12.95 3.60
CA CYS A 116 -7.35 13.60 2.30
C CYS A 116 -8.75 13.57 1.68
N VAL A 117 -9.34 14.72 1.34
CA VAL A 117 -10.59 14.80 0.57
C VAL A 117 -10.38 15.68 -0.65
N PHE A 118 -10.67 15.13 -1.83
CA PHE A 118 -10.46 15.76 -3.12
C PHE A 118 -11.79 16.29 -3.68
N PRO A 119 -11.79 17.31 -4.55
CA PRO A 119 -13.03 17.87 -5.11
C PRO A 119 -13.79 16.85 -5.97
N ALA A 120 -15.09 17.05 -6.13
CA ALA A 120 -15.90 16.29 -7.08
C ALA A 120 -15.58 16.72 -8.51
N MET A 121 -15.19 15.77 -9.36
CA MET A 121 -14.82 16.00 -10.76
C MET A 121 -14.90 14.69 -11.53
N GLU A 122 -15.07 14.78 -12.85
CA GLU A 122 -15.05 13.63 -13.75
C GLU A 122 -13.65 13.00 -13.81
N ARG A 123 -13.56 11.70 -13.51
CA ARG A 123 -12.33 10.90 -13.62
C ARG A 123 -12.68 9.43 -13.89
N GLU A 124 -11.72 8.68 -14.42
CA GLU A 124 -11.87 7.23 -14.51
C GLU A 124 -11.53 6.55 -13.18
N MET A 125 -12.35 5.59 -12.76
CA MET A 125 -12.07 4.71 -11.63
C MET A 125 -12.32 3.25 -12.02
N ILE A 126 -11.56 2.34 -11.41
CA ILE A 126 -11.72 0.90 -11.56
C ILE A 126 -12.58 0.39 -10.40
N ARG A 127 -13.73 -0.21 -10.75
CA ARG A 127 -14.58 -0.94 -9.83
C ARG A 127 -14.25 -2.43 -9.85
N MET A 128 -14.26 -3.07 -8.69
CA MET A 128 -14.19 -4.52 -8.54
C MET A 128 -15.40 -4.99 -7.71
N GLU A 129 -16.22 -5.90 -8.25
CA GLU A 129 -17.48 -6.35 -7.64
C GLU A 129 -17.62 -7.87 -7.54
N GLY A 130 -18.12 -8.37 -6.42
CA GLY A 130 -18.52 -9.76 -6.23
C GLY A 130 -19.08 -10.04 -4.82
N PRO A 131 -19.55 -11.27 -4.53
CA PRO A 131 -20.31 -11.61 -3.30
C PRO A 131 -19.53 -11.52 -1.96
N ALA A 132 -18.33 -10.97 -1.96
CA ALA A 132 -17.44 -10.77 -0.82
C ALA A 132 -16.62 -9.48 -0.89
N HIS A 133 -16.75 -8.68 -1.96
CA HIS A 133 -15.92 -7.50 -2.22
C HIS A 133 -16.60 -6.54 -3.22
N SER A 134 -16.86 -5.31 -2.80
CA SER A 134 -17.11 -4.14 -3.65
C SER A 134 -16.01 -3.12 -3.36
N SER A 135 -15.45 -2.48 -4.40
CA SER A 135 -14.56 -1.33 -4.22
C SER A 135 -14.51 -0.49 -5.49
N LEU A 136 -14.49 0.84 -5.36
CA LEU A 136 -14.27 1.77 -6.48
C LEU A 136 -13.04 2.63 -6.19
N THR A 137 -12.00 2.50 -7.01
CA THR A 137 -10.67 3.10 -6.73
C THR A 137 -10.02 3.66 -7.98
N THR A 138 -9.09 4.60 -7.83
CA THR A 138 -8.28 5.10 -8.95
C THR A 138 -7.35 4.00 -9.51
N PRO A 139 -6.98 4.00 -10.81
CA PRO A 139 -6.21 2.90 -11.42
C PRO A 139 -4.90 2.53 -10.72
N HIS A 140 -4.18 3.52 -10.19
CA HIS A 140 -2.88 3.33 -9.53
C HIS A 140 -2.96 3.30 -8.00
N HIS A 141 -4.15 3.13 -7.44
CA HIS A 141 -4.38 2.95 -6.02
C HIS A 141 -3.69 1.67 -5.51
N ARG A 142 -2.90 1.75 -4.44
CA ARG A 142 -2.08 0.63 -3.92
C ARG A 142 -2.90 -0.33 -3.08
N TRP A 143 -2.73 -1.64 -3.27
CA TRP A 143 -3.32 -2.71 -2.46
C TRP A 143 -2.24 -3.52 -1.76
N PRO A 144 -2.36 -3.81 -0.46
CA PRO A 144 -1.64 -4.90 0.17
C PRO A 144 -2.30 -6.20 -0.29
N VAL A 145 -1.50 -7.13 -0.80
CA VAL A 145 -1.97 -8.43 -1.27
C VAL A 145 -1.06 -9.56 -0.82
N GLU A 146 -1.67 -10.71 -0.57
CA GLU A 146 -0.96 -11.94 -0.25
C GLU A 146 -0.90 -12.86 -1.48
N ARG A 147 0.26 -13.47 -1.70
CA ARG A 147 0.51 -14.42 -2.79
C ARG A 147 1.15 -15.68 -2.23
N GLN A 148 0.46 -16.81 -2.36
CA GLN A 148 0.93 -18.12 -1.91
C GLN A 148 2.16 -18.57 -2.75
N ALA A 149 3.19 -19.09 -2.08
CA ALA A 149 4.48 -19.41 -2.65
C ALA A 149 5.05 -20.72 -2.07
N GLY A 150 4.32 -21.83 -2.26
CA GLY A 150 4.59 -23.09 -1.57
C GLY A 150 3.82 -23.14 -0.25
N GLN A 151 4.51 -23.33 0.86
CA GLN A 151 3.94 -23.15 2.21
C GLN A 151 4.01 -21.69 2.70
N ASP A 152 4.87 -20.86 2.08
CA ASP A 152 5.05 -19.45 2.47
C ASP A 152 3.97 -18.55 1.86
N THR A 153 3.54 -17.55 2.64
CA THR A 153 2.69 -16.45 2.17
C THR A 153 3.55 -15.21 1.92
N ARG A 154 3.71 -14.79 0.66
CA ARG A 154 4.44 -13.56 0.32
C ARG A 154 3.49 -12.38 0.33
N ARG A 155 3.76 -11.39 1.16
CA ARG A 155 3.03 -10.13 1.22
C ARG A 155 3.66 -9.15 0.23
N LEU A 156 2.84 -8.52 -0.59
CA LEU A 156 3.26 -7.66 -1.72
C LEU A 156 2.36 -6.43 -1.82
N TRP A 157 2.87 -5.37 -2.42
CA TRP A 157 2.07 -4.21 -2.82
C TRP A 157 1.89 -4.19 -4.33
N VAL A 158 0.63 -4.08 -4.78
CA VAL A 158 0.24 -3.95 -6.20
C VAL A 158 -0.66 -2.72 -6.37
N THR A 159 -1.10 -2.41 -7.59
CA THR A 159 -2.13 -1.38 -7.84
C THR A 159 -3.39 -1.97 -8.47
N THR A 160 -4.53 -1.26 -8.45
CA THR A 160 -5.80 -1.75 -9.03
C THR A 160 -5.67 -2.16 -10.49
N GLU A 161 -4.83 -1.45 -11.26
CA GLU A 161 -4.54 -1.77 -12.66
C GLU A 161 -3.63 -3.01 -12.81
N THR A 162 -2.72 -3.25 -11.87
CA THR A 162 -1.72 -4.34 -11.93
C THR A 162 -2.10 -5.60 -11.15
N ILE A 163 -3.23 -5.61 -10.44
CA ILE A 163 -3.65 -6.72 -9.59
C ILE A 163 -3.97 -7.98 -10.41
N GLY A 164 -3.25 -9.07 -10.12
CA GLY A 164 -3.21 -10.28 -10.93
C GLY A 164 -4.02 -11.45 -10.36
N HIS A 165 -4.03 -12.56 -11.09
CA HIS A 165 -4.79 -13.78 -10.75
C HIS A 165 -4.22 -14.63 -9.61
N ARG A 166 -3.10 -14.19 -9.01
CA ARG A 166 -2.46 -14.86 -7.86
C ARG A 166 -2.52 -14.03 -6.59
N ASP A 167 -3.03 -12.81 -6.69
CA ASP A 167 -3.01 -11.81 -5.63
C ASP A 167 -4.31 -11.90 -4.84
N ARG A 168 -4.20 -11.83 -3.51
CA ARG A 168 -5.32 -11.98 -2.59
C ARG A 168 -5.39 -10.73 -1.72
N ILE A 169 -6.46 -9.96 -1.83
CA ILE A 169 -6.70 -8.81 -0.95
C ILE A 169 -7.13 -9.35 0.42
N PRO A 170 -6.44 -9.01 1.53
CA PRO A 170 -6.90 -9.36 2.87
C PRO A 170 -8.24 -8.68 3.16
N VAL A 171 -9.21 -9.47 3.65
CA VAL A 171 -10.53 -9.01 4.11
C VAL A 171 -10.72 -9.28 5.62
N ALA A 172 -9.76 -9.95 6.25
CA ALA A 172 -9.58 -9.99 7.70
C ALA A 172 -8.13 -10.38 8.04
N ALA A 173 -7.63 -9.88 9.16
CA ALA A 173 -6.35 -10.25 9.76
C ALA A 173 -6.54 -10.33 11.29
N PRO A 174 -5.80 -11.19 12.03
CA PRO A 174 -5.89 -11.23 13.49
C PRO A 174 -5.49 -9.88 14.09
N CYS A 175 -6.22 -9.39 15.09
CA CYS A 175 -5.91 -8.11 15.72
C CYS A 175 -4.82 -8.27 16.80
N ALA A 176 -3.79 -7.41 16.76
CA ALA A 176 -2.66 -7.43 17.68
C ALA A 176 -3.00 -6.81 19.05
N ASP A 177 -3.70 -5.68 19.09
CA ASP A 177 -3.95 -4.91 20.32
C ASP A 177 -5.12 -5.43 21.18
N LEU A 178 -5.49 -6.70 21.02
CA LEU A 178 -6.51 -7.31 21.87
C LEU A 178 -5.97 -7.58 23.27
N PRO A 179 -6.74 -7.32 24.34
CA PRO A 179 -6.35 -7.65 25.70
C PRO A 179 -5.94 -9.13 25.85
N ALA A 180 -4.71 -9.36 26.28
CA ALA A 180 -4.22 -10.70 26.63
C ALA A 180 -4.91 -11.22 27.90
N GLU A 181 -5.10 -10.35 28.90
CA GLU A 181 -5.85 -10.64 30.11
C GLU A 181 -7.33 -10.24 29.96
N PRO A 182 -8.28 -11.11 30.32
CA PRO A 182 -9.71 -10.83 30.18
C PRO A 182 -10.21 -9.85 31.26
N LYS A 183 -10.69 -8.67 30.84
CA LYS A 183 -11.32 -7.68 31.75
C LYS A 183 -12.59 -8.20 32.43
N TRP A 184 -13.32 -9.07 31.75
CA TRP A 184 -14.62 -9.59 32.19
C TRP A 184 -14.52 -11.10 32.43
N SER A 185 -15.43 -11.66 33.24
CA SER A 185 -15.57 -13.12 33.29
C SER A 185 -16.31 -13.63 32.04
N ASP A 186 -15.94 -14.82 31.56
CA ASP A 186 -16.58 -15.44 30.40
C ASP A 186 -18.10 -15.59 30.55
N ALA A 187 -18.58 -15.83 31.78
CA ALA A 187 -20.00 -15.86 32.10
C ALA A 187 -20.68 -14.49 31.92
N PHE A 188 -20.00 -13.38 32.23
CA PHE A 188 -20.54 -12.05 31.94
C PHE A 188 -20.61 -11.83 30.42
N VAL A 189 -19.54 -12.16 29.68
CA VAL A 189 -19.50 -12.05 28.21
C VAL A 189 -20.61 -12.87 27.54
N GLU A 190 -20.85 -14.09 28.03
CA GLU A 190 -21.94 -14.95 27.63
C GLU A 190 -23.33 -14.32 27.90
N LEU A 191 -23.54 -13.70 29.07
CA LEU A 191 -24.79 -12.98 29.36
C LEU A 191 -25.00 -11.77 28.46
N VAL A 192 -23.95 -11.02 28.12
CA VAL A 192 -24.08 -9.91 27.15
C VAL A 192 -24.49 -10.44 25.77
N ALA A 193 -23.95 -11.59 25.33
CA ALA A 193 -24.36 -12.23 24.07
C ALA A 193 -25.85 -12.66 24.09
N TRP A 194 -26.30 -13.35 25.15
CA TRP A 194 -27.70 -13.74 25.30
C TRP A 194 -28.64 -12.52 25.35
N PHE A 195 -28.26 -11.46 26.06
CA PHE A 195 -29.03 -10.21 26.16
C PHE A 195 -29.06 -9.40 24.85
N ALA A 196 -27.95 -9.35 24.11
CA ALA A 196 -27.84 -8.64 22.82
C ALA A 196 -28.50 -9.39 21.64
N ALA A 197 -28.91 -10.65 21.85
CA ALA A 197 -29.70 -11.44 20.92
C ALA A 197 -31.19 -11.47 21.32
N GLU A 198 -31.48 -12.00 22.51
CA GLU A 198 -32.82 -12.42 22.95
C GLU A 198 -33.38 -11.58 24.11
N GLY A 199 -32.72 -10.47 24.43
CA GLY A 199 -33.06 -9.66 25.59
C GLY A 199 -34.23 -8.70 25.38
N ALA A 200 -34.69 -8.12 26.49
CA ALA A 200 -35.56 -6.96 26.55
C ALA A 200 -35.04 -5.96 27.59
N SER A 201 -35.35 -4.67 27.42
CA SER A 201 -34.91 -3.57 28.30
C SER A 201 -36.06 -2.62 28.61
N GLY A 202 -36.09 -2.06 29.82
CA GLY A 202 -37.02 -0.99 30.18
C GLY A 202 -36.76 -0.43 31.57
N ALA A 203 -37.59 0.51 32.03
CA ALA A 203 -37.39 1.23 33.30
C ALA A 203 -37.35 0.33 34.56
N SER A 204 -37.82 -0.92 34.47
CA SER A 204 -37.77 -1.90 35.58
C SER A 204 -36.50 -2.78 35.60
N GLY A 205 -35.62 -2.65 34.61
CA GLY A 205 -34.41 -3.47 34.43
C GLY A 205 -34.37 -4.17 33.07
N VAL A 206 -33.65 -5.28 33.01
CA VAL A 206 -33.47 -6.08 31.79
C VAL A 206 -34.01 -7.50 31.97
N ALA A 207 -34.34 -8.14 30.85
CA ALA A 207 -34.69 -9.54 30.81
C ALA A 207 -33.94 -10.25 29.67
N ILE A 208 -33.76 -11.56 29.81
CA ILE A 208 -33.36 -12.48 28.74
C ILE A 208 -34.50 -13.47 28.59
N HIS A 209 -35.01 -13.63 27.36
CA HIS A 209 -36.11 -14.55 27.05
C HIS A 209 -35.60 -15.74 26.25
N ARG A 210 -36.04 -16.97 26.55
CA ARG A 210 -35.71 -18.13 25.72
C ARG A 210 -36.76 -19.24 25.80
N SER A 211 -36.91 -20.01 24.73
CA SER A 211 -37.88 -21.12 24.71
C SER A 211 -37.47 -22.27 25.63
N ARG A 212 -38.47 -22.88 26.27
CA ARG A 212 -38.37 -24.12 27.06
C ARG A 212 -37.98 -25.35 26.24
N ARG A 213 -38.09 -25.27 24.90
CA ARG A 213 -37.57 -26.28 23.97
C ARG A 213 -36.04 -26.35 23.92
N ASP A 214 -35.33 -25.35 24.45
CA ASP A 214 -33.85 -25.30 24.47
C ASP A 214 -33.27 -25.50 25.89
N PRO A 215 -33.41 -26.67 26.53
CA PRO A 215 -32.97 -26.86 27.92
C PRO A 215 -31.48 -26.60 28.12
N ALA A 216 -30.64 -26.87 27.11
CA ALA A 216 -29.21 -26.57 27.14
C ALA A 216 -28.92 -25.05 27.19
N HIS A 217 -29.67 -24.23 26.44
CA HIS A 217 -29.51 -22.76 26.46
C HIS A 217 -30.00 -22.20 27.81
N LEU A 218 -31.11 -22.71 28.33
CA LEU A 218 -31.58 -22.36 29.68
C LEU A 218 -30.56 -22.73 30.77
N MET A 219 -29.89 -23.88 30.67
CA MET A 219 -28.82 -24.26 31.60
C MET A 219 -27.60 -23.33 31.50
N ARG A 220 -27.17 -22.95 30.29
CA ARG A 220 -26.09 -21.97 30.06
C ARG A 220 -26.43 -20.61 30.69
N ILE A 221 -27.60 -20.05 30.40
CA ILE A 221 -28.06 -18.77 30.96
C ILE A 221 -28.12 -18.84 32.50
N ARG A 222 -28.70 -19.88 33.09
CA ARG A 222 -28.73 -20.08 34.56
C ARG A 222 -27.33 -20.15 35.18
N ALA A 223 -26.42 -20.90 34.57
CA ALA A 223 -25.06 -21.07 35.08
C ALA A 223 -24.28 -19.74 35.03
N ALA A 224 -24.43 -18.99 33.94
CA ALA A 224 -23.80 -17.68 33.79
C ALA A 224 -24.39 -16.64 34.76
N LEU A 225 -25.73 -16.57 34.89
CA LEU A 225 -26.40 -15.73 35.90
C LEU A 225 -25.98 -16.07 37.32
N HIS A 226 -25.85 -17.36 37.66
CA HIS A 226 -25.38 -17.78 38.98
C HIS A 226 -23.93 -17.32 39.22
N LYS A 227 -23.03 -17.51 38.24
CA LYS A 227 -21.62 -17.16 38.36
C LYS A 227 -21.36 -15.65 38.47
N VAL A 228 -22.24 -14.81 37.91
CA VAL A 228 -22.12 -13.34 37.98
C VAL A 228 -22.90 -12.72 39.15
N PHE A 229 -24.13 -13.16 39.40
CA PHE A 229 -25.06 -12.50 40.33
C PHE A 229 -25.45 -13.34 41.56
N GLY A 230 -24.91 -14.55 41.71
CA GLY A 230 -25.28 -15.52 42.74
C GLY A 230 -26.60 -16.24 42.42
N PRO A 231 -27.12 -17.09 43.33
CA PRO A 231 -28.37 -17.82 43.12
C PRO A 231 -29.58 -16.88 42.95
N PRO A 232 -30.66 -17.34 42.28
CA PRO A 232 -31.86 -16.55 42.07
C PRO A 232 -32.57 -16.24 43.40
N ALA A 233 -32.97 -15.00 43.60
CA ALA A 233 -33.55 -14.53 44.85
C ALA A 233 -34.39 -13.25 44.68
N ALA A 234 -35.21 -12.93 45.68
CA ALA A 234 -35.84 -11.61 45.76
C ALA A 234 -34.83 -10.56 46.26
N GLY A 235 -34.83 -9.39 45.63
CA GLY A 235 -33.92 -8.28 45.90
C GLY A 235 -33.77 -7.40 44.66
N ALA A 236 -33.07 -6.27 44.78
CA ALA A 236 -32.75 -5.39 43.65
C ALA A 236 -31.45 -5.83 42.93
N SER A 237 -30.45 -6.29 43.70
CA SER A 237 -29.18 -6.88 43.25
C SER A 237 -29.24 -8.38 42.92
N ARG A 238 -30.44 -8.95 42.70
CA ARG A 238 -30.65 -10.39 42.44
C ARG A 238 -31.59 -10.62 41.27
N TRP A 239 -31.36 -11.70 40.53
CA TRP A 239 -32.19 -12.11 39.40
C TRP A 239 -33.29 -13.09 39.81
N ARG A 240 -34.34 -13.18 38.98
CA ARG A 240 -35.45 -14.13 39.13
C ARG A 240 -35.74 -14.83 37.80
N GLU A 241 -36.12 -16.10 37.87
CA GLU A 241 -36.63 -16.87 36.74
C GLU A 241 -38.15 -16.97 36.84
N THR A 242 -38.86 -16.80 35.72
CA THR A 242 -40.26 -17.20 35.61
C THR A 242 -40.49 -17.94 34.29
N ALA A 243 -41.26 -19.02 34.32
CA ALA A 243 -41.70 -19.72 33.12
C ALA A 243 -43.19 -19.44 32.89
N ARG A 244 -43.56 -19.18 31.63
CA ARG A 244 -44.94 -19.06 31.17
C ARG A 244 -45.05 -19.77 29.83
N ASP A 245 -45.98 -20.71 29.72
CA ASP A 245 -46.19 -21.53 28.52
C ASP A 245 -44.87 -22.12 28.00
N ASP A 246 -44.48 -21.83 26.76
CA ASP A 246 -43.23 -22.27 26.12
C ASP A 246 -42.02 -21.36 26.39
N LEU A 247 -42.15 -20.29 27.19
CA LEU A 247 -41.12 -19.26 27.38
C LEU A 247 -40.58 -19.24 28.82
N VAL A 248 -39.28 -18.94 28.95
CA VAL A 248 -38.64 -18.57 30.22
C VAL A 248 -38.17 -17.12 30.13
N GLU A 249 -38.53 -16.31 31.13
CA GLU A 249 -37.98 -14.98 31.40
C GLU A 249 -36.96 -15.09 32.54
N PHE A 250 -35.71 -14.71 32.27
CA PHE A 250 -34.70 -14.42 33.28
C PHE A 250 -34.62 -12.91 33.48
N ARG A 251 -35.12 -12.41 34.63
CA ARG A 251 -35.25 -10.98 34.88
C ARG A 251 -34.23 -10.48 35.89
N LEU A 252 -33.54 -9.40 35.54
CA LEU A 252 -32.64 -8.65 36.41
C LEU A 252 -33.26 -7.27 36.66
N PRO A 253 -33.59 -6.89 37.91
CA PRO A 253 -34.06 -5.55 38.25
C PRO A 253 -33.03 -4.49 37.87
N ALA A 254 -33.44 -3.22 37.79
CA ALA A 254 -32.61 -2.12 37.30
C ALA A 254 -31.20 -2.02 37.90
N GLU A 255 -31.01 -2.37 39.18
CA GLU A 255 -29.69 -2.42 39.83
C GLU A 255 -28.81 -3.56 39.29
N ALA A 256 -29.26 -4.83 39.40
CA ALA A 256 -28.53 -5.98 38.88
C ALA A 256 -28.33 -5.94 37.36
N GLY A 257 -29.35 -5.47 36.63
CA GLY A 257 -29.34 -5.36 35.17
C GLY A 257 -28.49 -4.22 34.63
N ARG A 258 -28.06 -3.29 35.48
CA ARG A 258 -27.35 -2.07 35.08
C ARG A 258 -26.12 -2.35 34.22
N GLN A 259 -25.26 -3.28 34.65
CA GLN A 259 -24.02 -3.58 33.94
C GLN A 259 -24.27 -4.13 32.53
N LEU A 260 -25.33 -4.92 32.31
CA LEU A 260 -25.71 -5.42 30.99
C LEU A 260 -26.24 -4.28 30.10
N ALA A 261 -27.04 -3.37 30.67
CA ALA A 261 -27.57 -2.20 29.96
C ALA A 261 -26.48 -1.14 29.64
N GLU A 262 -25.42 -1.05 30.45
CA GLU A 262 -24.28 -0.14 30.22
C GLU A 262 -23.35 -0.66 29.11
N VAL A 263 -23.10 -1.97 29.02
CA VAL A 263 -22.21 -2.55 27.98
C VAL A 263 -22.94 -2.88 26.67
N ALA A 264 -24.26 -3.06 26.71
CA ALA A 264 -25.10 -3.30 25.53
C ALA A 264 -26.38 -2.44 25.53
N PRO A 265 -26.27 -1.10 25.50
CA PRO A 265 -27.42 -0.19 25.53
C PRO A 265 -28.38 -0.47 24.38
N GLY A 266 -29.68 -0.58 24.68
CA GLY A 266 -30.70 -0.93 23.69
C GLY A 266 -30.54 -2.33 23.06
N ARG A 267 -29.72 -3.21 23.66
CA ARG A 267 -29.24 -4.50 23.12
C ARG A 267 -28.17 -4.38 22.02
N VAL A 268 -27.61 -3.20 21.80
CA VAL A 268 -26.47 -2.98 20.88
C VAL A 268 -25.17 -3.07 21.67
N PRO A 269 -24.31 -4.09 21.44
CA PRO A 269 -23.02 -4.20 22.13
C PRO A 269 -22.12 -2.99 21.85
N GLY A 270 -21.68 -2.28 22.88
CA GLY A 270 -20.84 -1.09 22.74
C GLY A 270 -19.43 -1.44 22.24
N TYR A 271 -18.87 -0.61 21.36
CA TYR A 271 -17.52 -0.82 20.83
C TYR A 271 -16.45 -0.86 21.93
N GLU A 272 -16.57 -0.08 23.00
CA GLU A 272 -15.66 -0.15 24.16
C GLU A 272 -15.72 -1.49 24.90
N PHE A 273 -16.90 -2.11 25.00
CA PHE A 273 -17.04 -3.45 25.57
C PHE A 273 -16.32 -4.46 24.67
N LEU A 274 -16.60 -4.45 23.36
CA LEU A 274 -15.98 -5.36 22.38
C LEU A 274 -14.45 -5.20 22.31
N LEU A 275 -13.94 -3.97 22.37
CA LEU A 275 -12.50 -3.67 22.44
C LEU A 275 -11.84 -4.08 23.76
N SER A 276 -12.62 -4.39 24.79
CA SER A 276 -12.14 -4.87 26.09
C SER A 276 -12.21 -6.39 26.28
N LEU A 277 -12.64 -7.12 25.24
CA LEU A 277 -12.66 -8.58 25.22
C LEU A 277 -11.35 -9.13 24.64
N SER A 278 -10.83 -10.19 25.26
CA SER A 278 -9.75 -10.97 24.63
C SER A 278 -10.24 -11.70 23.37
N ARG A 279 -9.32 -12.18 22.53
CA ARG A 279 -9.69 -12.92 21.30
C ARG A 279 -10.57 -14.15 21.58
N ALA A 280 -10.35 -14.84 22.71
CA ALA A 280 -11.18 -15.95 23.13
C ALA A 280 -12.59 -15.51 23.56
N GLN A 281 -12.70 -14.36 24.21
CA GLN A 281 -13.99 -13.80 24.63
C GLN A 281 -14.81 -13.23 23.46
N LEU A 282 -14.15 -12.65 22.44
CA LEU A 282 -14.80 -12.32 21.16
C LEU A 282 -15.36 -13.57 20.47
N ALA A 283 -14.61 -14.67 20.46
CA ALA A 283 -15.10 -15.94 19.91
C ALA A 283 -16.32 -16.47 20.69
N LEU A 284 -16.25 -16.52 22.02
CA LEU A 284 -17.37 -16.91 22.90
C LEU A 284 -18.62 -16.03 22.70
N PHE A 285 -18.42 -14.71 22.61
CA PHE A 285 -19.49 -13.75 22.37
C PHE A 285 -20.21 -14.03 21.04
N LEU A 286 -19.44 -14.22 19.96
CA LEU A 286 -19.96 -14.49 18.62
C LEU A 286 -20.64 -15.86 18.54
N GLU A 287 -20.02 -16.91 19.07
CA GLU A 287 -20.59 -18.27 19.09
C GLU A 287 -21.92 -18.31 19.86
N THR A 288 -21.97 -17.66 21.03
CA THR A 288 -23.19 -17.58 21.84
C THR A 288 -24.28 -16.79 21.12
N SER A 289 -23.94 -15.67 20.47
CA SER A 289 -24.88 -14.87 19.70
C SER A 289 -25.44 -15.63 18.48
N LEU A 290 -24.61 -16.42 17.80
CA LEU A 290 -25.00 -17.32 16.70
C LEU A 290 -25.85 -18.50 17.17
N THR A 291 -25.60 -18.99 18.39
CA THR A 291 -26.39 -20.06 19.03
C THR A 291 -27.75 -19.56 19.49
N ALA A 292 -27.86 -18.27 19.80
CA ALA A 292 -29.12 -17.61 20.14
C ALA A 292 -29.97 -17.30 18.91
N GLY A 293 -29.41 -16.69 17.86
CA GLY A 293 -30.18 -16.24 16.70
C GLY A 293 -30.57 -17.34 15.69
N ASP A 294 -31.80 -17.28 15.18
CA ASP A 294 -32.33 -18.28 14.24
C ASP A 294 -31.82 -18.17 12.78
N ALA A 295 -30.92 -17.23 12.48
CA ALA A 295 -30.50 -16.89 11.12
C ALA A 295 -29.49 -17.86 10.47
N GLY A 296 -29.04 -18.88 11.20
CA GLY A 296 -28.12 -19.92 10.73
C GLY A 296 -26.72 -19.85 11.36
N ARG A 297 -25.89 -20.89 11.11
CA ARG A 297 -24.62 -21.11 11.82
C ARG A 297 -23.52 -20.06 11.60
N ASP A 298 -23.65 -19.22 10.58
CA ASP A 298 -22.69 -18.22 10.13
C ASP A 298 -23.27 -16.80 10.09
N ARG A 299 -24.49 -16.59 10.61
CA ARG A 299 -25.32 -15.42 10.31
C ARG A 299 -26.08 -14.89 11.52
N LEU A 300 -26.21 -13.57 11.58
CA LEU A 300 -27.04 -12.86 12.56
C LEU A 300 -27.96 -11.88 11.83
N ALA A 301 -29.26 -12.10 11.94
CA ALA A 301 -30.27 -11.13 11.51
C ALA A 301 -30.63 -10.20 12.68
N ARG A 302 -30.68 -8.89 12.45
CA ARG A 302 -31.10 -7.87 13.41
C ARG A 302 -31.95 -6.80 12.70
N GLU A 303 -32.94 -6.26 13.40
CA GLU A 303 -33.78 -5.16 12.89
C GLU A 303 -32.98 -3.85 12.79
N ASP A 304 -32.16 -3.59 13.81
CA ASP A 304 -31.28 -2.43 13.89
C ASP A 304 -29.94 -2.66 13.15
N ARG A 305 -29.48 -1.60 12.48
CA ARG A 305 -28.18 -1.54 11.80
C ARG A 305 -27.02 -1.48 12.79
N ALA A 306 -27.14 -0.73 13.90
CA ALA A 306 -26.02 -0.58 14.83
C ALA A 306 -25.69 -1.91 15.53
N ALA A 307 -26.70 -2.70 15.90
CA ALA A 307 -26.55 -4.09 16.34
C ALA A 307 -25.79 -4.93 15.29
N ALA A 308 -26.19 -4.89 14.01
CA ALA A 308 -25.54 -5.63 12.94
C ALA A 308 -24.06 -5.21 12.75
N GLU A 309 -23.77 -3.91 12.82
CA GLU A 309 -22.41 -3.36 12.75
C GLU A 309 -21.55 -3.73 13.96
N ALA A 310 -22.12 -3.81 15.17
CA ALA A 310 -21.43 -4.29 16.37
C ALA A 310 -21.00 -5.77 16.23
N TYR A 311 -21.85 -6.63 15.67
CA TYR A 311 -21.46 -8.02 15.37
C TYR A 311 -20.40 -8.10 14.25
N MET A 312 -20.48 -7.23 13.25
CA MET A 312 -19.45 -7.12 12.19
C MET A 312 -18.10 -6.70 12.79
N PHE A 313 -18.09 -5.72 13.68
CA PHE A 313 -16.93 -5.23 14.41
C PHE A 313 -16.28 -6.32 15.28
N ALA A 314 -17.08 -7.05 16.05
CA ALA A 314 -16.61 -8.17 16.87
C ALA A 314 -15.99 -9.30 16.03
N ALA A 315 -16.58 -9.63 14.88
CA ALA A 315 -16.04 -10.65 13.96
C ALA A 315 -14.69 -10.24 13.36
N LEU A 316 -14.55 -8.97 12.96
CA LEU A 316 -13.30 -8.43 12.41
C LEU A 316 -12.19 -8.41 13.46
N LEU A 317 -12.47 -7.99 14.70
CA LEU A 317 -11.51 -8.07 15.81
C LEU A 317 -11.06 -9.50 16.11
N ALA A 318 -11.97 -10.49 16.06
CA ALA A 318 -11.62 -11.90 16.23
C ALA A 318 -10.69 -12.45 15.11
N GLY A 319 -10.50 -11.67 14.03
CA GLY A 319 -9.71 -12.00 12.85
C GLY A 319 -10.51 -12.72 11.75
N SER A 320 -11.84 -12.70 11.81
CA SER A 320 -12.74 -13.32 10.83
C SER A 320 -13.21 -12.32 9.79
N GLY A 321 -13.38 -12.77 8.54
CA GLY A 321 -14.03 -11.94 7.51
C GLY A 321 -15.48 -11.69 7.89
N ALA A 322 -16.01 -10.52 7.53
CA ALA A 322 -17.41 -10.20 7.77
C ALA A 322 -18.01 -9.47 6.56
N ALA A 323 -19.30 -9.68 6.34
CA ALA A 323 -20.07 -8.90 5.38
C ALA A 323 -21.44 -8.56 5.96
N MET A 324 -21.95 -7.36 5.68
CA MET A 324 -23.30 -6.94 6.07
C MET A 324 -24.16 -6.70 4.83
N SER A 325 -25.40 -7.16 4.84
CA SER A 325 -26.40 -6.84 3.82
C SER A 325 -27.75 -6.53 4.45
N ARG A 326 -28.71 -6.06 3.64
CA ARG A 326 -30.10 -5.88 4.07
C ARG A 326 -31.00 -6.84 3.30
N LEU A 327 -31.82 -7.60 4.03
CA LEU A 327 -32.75 -8.57 3.45
C LEU A 327 -33.94 -7.83 2.82
N PRO A 328 -34.23 -8.02 1.51
CA PRO A 328 -35.34 -7.31 0.85
C PRO A 328 -36.72 -7.68 1.41
N GLU A 329 -36.91 -8.94 1.80
CA GLU A 329 -38.21 -9.49 2.21
C GLU A 329 -38.62 -9.06 3.63
N THR A 330 -37.67 -9.01 4.57
CA THR A 330 -37.93 -8.68 5.99
C THR A 330 -37.43 -7.30 6.40
N GLY A 331 -36.66 -6.61 5.55
CA GLY A 331 -36.02 -5.33 5.85
C GLY A 331 -34.88 -5.39 6.88
N MET A 332 -34.60 -6.56 7.47
CA MET A 332 -33.58 -6.77 8.50
C MET A 332 -32.16 -6.65 7.94
N TRP A 333 -31.22 -6.30 8.80
CA TRP A 333 -29.78 -6.35 8.53
C TRP A 333 -29.24 -7.75 8.83
N LEU A 334 -28.50 -8.32 7.89
CA LEU A 334 -27.85 -9.62 8.00
C LEU A 334 -26.34 -9.45 8.07
N THR A 335 -25.75 -9.76 9.23
CA THR A 335 -24.30 -9.89 9.38
C THR A 335 -23.90 -11.33 9.12
N THR A 336 -23.07 -11.56 8.10
CA THR A 336 -22.53 -12.88 7.73
C THR A 336 -21.05 -12.96 8.11
N ILE A 337 -20.70 -13.90 8.99
CA ILE A 337 -19.35 -14.14 9.50
C ILE A 337 -18.68 -15.20 8.62
N ARG A 338 -17.47 -14.92 8.13
CA ARG A 338 -16.78 -15.69 7.09
C ARG A 338 -15.43 -16.19 7.58
N ARG A 339 -15.17 -17.49 7.36
CA ARG A 339 -13.84 -18.12 7.52
C ARG A 339 -12.85 -17.76 6.40
N GLN A 340 -13.20 -16.79 5.54
CA GLN A 340 -12.39 -16.35 4.42
C GLN A 340 -11.64 -15.08 4.83
N HIS A 341 -10.30 -15.18 4.93
CA HIS A 341 -9.43 -14.07 5.31
C HIS A 341 -8.97 -13.22 4.12
N SER A 342 -9.12 -13.70 2.87
CA SER A 342 -8.76 -12.94 1.67
C SER A 342 -9.61 -13.26 0.43
N VAL A 343 -9.79 -12.27 -0.45
CA VAL A 343 -10.51 -12.37 -1.72
C VAL A 343 -9.53 -12.32 -2.90
N VAL A 344 -9.75 -13.15 -3.92
CA VAL A 344 -8.93 -13.19 -5.15
C VAL A 344 -9.59 -12.35 -6.24
N PRO A 345 -9.05 -11.18 -6.66
CA PRO A 345 -9.79 -10.29 -7.56
C PRO A 345 -9.98 -10.83 -8.97
N ARG A 346 -8.99 -11.56 -9.50
CA ARG A 346 -9.06 -12.21 -10.81
C ARG A 346 -8.95 -13.74 -10.66
N PRO A 347 -9.84 -14.55 -11.23
CA PRO A 347 -10.99 -14.19 -12.07
C PRO A 347 -12.30 -13.91 -11.29
N ALA A 348 -12.29 -13.96 -9.95
CA ALA A 348 -13.54 -14.09 -9.17
C ALA A 348 -14.37 -12.81 -8.98
N LEU A 349 -13.82 -11.62 -9.26
CA LEU A 349 -14.57 -10.35 -9.24
C LEU A 349 -14.81 -9.82 -10.66
N ARG A 350 -15.97 -9.20 -10.86
CA ARG A 350 -16.28 -8.41 -12.05
C ARG A 350 -15.56 -7.07 -11.95
N ILE A 351 -14.47 -6.94 -12.69
CA ILE A 351 -13.65 -5.73 -12.76
C ILE A 351 -14.06 -4.89 -13.98
N ARG A 352 -14.34 -3.59 -13.81
CA ARG A 352 -14.68 -2.65 -14.88
C ARG A 352 -14.08 -1.26 -14.63
N ARG A 353 -13.76 -0.52 -15.69
CA ARG A 353 -13.54 0.94 -15.62
C ARG A 353 -14.90 1.64 -15.70
N GLU A 354 -15.12 2.68 -14.90
CA GLU A 354 -16.32 3.52 -14.95
C GLU A 354 -15.96 5.00 -14.70
N THR A 355 -16.68 5.89 -15.38
CA THR A 355 -16.51 7.34 -15.21
C THR A 355 -17.21 7.78 -13.93
N TYR A 356 -16.42 8.15 -12.92
CA TYR A 356 -16.90 8.63 -11.64
C TYR A 356 -16.85 10.16 -11.58
N ARG A 357 -17.84 10.79 -10.96
CA ARG A 357 -18.00 12.25 -10.88
C ARG A 357 -17.96 12.81 -9.45
N GLY A 358 -18.01 11.94 -8.44
CA GLY A 358 -17.94 12.33 -7.03
C GLY A 358 -16.54 12.73 -6.58
N ARG A 359 -16.41 12.99 -5.28
CA ARG A 359 -15.13 13.21 -4.59
C ARG A 359 -14.37 11.90 -4.49
N ILE A 360 -13.05 11.97 -4.54
CA ILE A 360 -12.21 10.88 -4.03
C ILE A 360 -11.64 11.28 -2.67
N TRP A 361 -11.26 10.31 -1.85
CA TRP A 361 -10.68 10.53 -0.54
C TRP A 361 -9.67 9.44 -0.18
N CYS A 362 -8.82 9.70 0.81
CA CYS A 362 -7.93 8.69 1.39
C CYS A 362 -7.57 9.09 2.82
N PRO A 363 -7.76 8.24 3.82
CA PRO A 363 -7.17 8.42 5.13
C PRO A 363 -5.68 8.05 5.09
N ARG A 364 -4.97 8.45 6.13
CA ARG A 364 -3.53 8.19 6.27
C ARG A 364 -3.21 7.64 7.66
N THR A 365 -2.36 6.63 7.68
CA THR A 365 -1.95 5.83 8.85
C THR A 365 -0.47 5.48 8.73
N GLU A 366 0.17 5.03 9.81
CA GLU A 366 1.62 4.76 9.84
C GLU A 366 1.99 3.54 8.98
N ASN A 367 1.18 2.48 9.04
CA ASN A 367 1.23 1.31 8.15
C ASN A 367 0.88 1.63 6.68
N GLN A 368 0.37 2.85 6.41
CA GLN A 368 -0.21 3.29 5.14
C GLN A 368 -1.13 2.21 4.55
N SER A 369 -2.02 1.72 5.41
CA SER A 369 -3.05 0.73 5.18
C SER A 369 -4.18 0.98 6.21
N TRP A 370 -5.42 0.63 5.88
CA TRP A 370 -6.58 0.90 6.74
C TRP A 370 -7.75 0.01 6.32
N LEU A 371 -8.52 -0.53 7.26
CA LEU A 371 -9.67 -1.38 6.93
C LEU A 371 -10.82 -0.51 6.39
N ALA A 372 -11.03 -0.59 5.08
CA ALA A 372 -12.12 0.00 4.36
C ALA A 372 -13.41 -0.83 4.47
N ARG A 373 -14.56 -0.21 4.24
CA ARG A 373 -15.84 -0.87 3.90
C ARG A 373 -16.51 -0.20 2.71
N ARG A 374 -17.07 -0.99 1.79
CA ARG A 374 -17.98 -0.52 0.73
C ARG A 374 -19.01 -1.61 0.41
N GLU A 375 -20.27 -1.23 0.18
CA GLU A 375 -21.42 -2.16 0.01
C GLU A 375 -21.47 -3.27 1.09
N GLY A 376 -21.06 -2.97 2.31
CA GLY A 376 -20.99 -3.94 3.42
C GLY A 376 -19.84 -4.95 3.37
N THR A 377 -18.83 -4.79 2.52
CA THR A 377 -17.63 -5.66 2.35
C THR A 377 -16.32 -4.89 2.60
N VAL A 378 -15.14 -5.53 2.86
CA VAL A 378 -13.97 -4.87 3.53
C VAL A 378 -12.52 -5.18 3.00
N TYR A 379 -11.51 -4.25 3.06
CA TYR A 379 -10.11 -4.28 2.42
C TYR A 379 -9.11 -3.07 2.79
N PHE A 380 -7.93 -2.73 2.10
CA PHE A 380 -6.81 -1.76 2.54
C PHE A 380 -5.85 -0.98 1.47
N THR A 381 -4.99 0.11 1.77
CA THR A 381 -4.24 1.05 0.77
C THR A 381 -3.05 2.11 1.13
N GLY A 382 -2.02 2.51 0.24
CA GLY A 382 -0.82 3.52 0.44
C GLY A 382 -0.12 4.44 -0.73
N ASN A 383 1.10 5.16 -0.63
CA ASN A 383 1.60 6.39 -1.50
C ASN A 383 3.14 6.68 -2.05
N THR A 384 3.67 7.95 -2.41
CA THR A 384 4.54 8.36 -3.67
C THR A 384 5.47 9.77 -3.87
N MET A 385 6.60 10.03 -4.71
CA MET A 385 7.76 11.17 -4.67
C MET A 385 8.50 11.97 -5.95
N VAL A 386 9.36 13.10 -5.89
CA VAL A 386 9.91 14.13 -6.97
C VAL A 386 11.37 14.93 -6.91
N ALA A 387 11.90 15.80 -7.91
CA ALA A 387 13.21 16.69 -8.00
C ALA A 387 13.47 17.87 -9.16
N CYS A 388 14.70 18.52 -9.46
CA CYS A 388 15.00 19.75 -10.42
C CYS A 388 16.46 20.20 -11.09
N PRO A 389 16.72 21.34 -11.92
CA PRO A 389 17.96 21.80 -12.72
C PRO A 389 19.15 22.74 -12.27
N HIS A 390 19.04 23.68 -11.31
CA HIS A 390 20.10 24.73 -11.09
C HIS A 390 21.31 24.21 -10.28
N ARG A 391 21.71 22.96 -10.51
CA ARG A 391 22.42 22.11 -9.53
C ARG A 391 21.63 21.94 -8.20
N LYS A 392 20.37 22.35 -8.18
CA LYS A 392 19.47 22.37 -7.02
C LYS A 392 18.48 21.22 -7.07
N VAL A 393 18.16 20.66 -5.91
CA VAL A 393 17.28 19.50 -5.76
C VAL A 393 16.09 19.88 -4.90
N PHE A 394 14.88 19.77 -5.45
CA PHE A 394 13.65 20.11 -4.74
C PHE A 394 13.19 18.92 -3.93
N GLU A 395 13.02 19.12 -2.63
CA GLU A 395 12.51 18.09 -1.73
C GLU A 395 11.01 17.85 -2.01
N GLY A 396 10.70 16.71 -2.62
CA GLY A 396 9.34 16.15 -2.66
C GLY A 396 8.99 15.51 -1.31
N ARG A 397 8.89 14.17 -1.27
CA ARG A 397 8.84 13.44 0.01
C ARG A 397 10.22 13.23 0.64
N GLY A 398 11.31 13.21 -0.13
CA GLY A 398 12.68 13.09 0.39
C GLY A 398 13.19 11.64 0.54
N PRO A 399 14.30 11.43 1.27
CA PRO A 399 14.86 10.10 1.52
C PRO A 399 13.95 9.29 2.46
N HIS A 400 14.11 7.98 2.48
CA HIS A 400 13.22 7.06 3.19
C HIS A 400 11.75 7.11 2.76
N HIS A 401 11.39 7.74 1.62
CA HIS A 401 9.99 7.83 1.21
C HIS A 401 9.69 7.25 -0.18
N LEU A 402 8.59 6.47 -0.28
CA LEU A 402 8.25 5.70 -1.49
C LEU A 402 7.93 6.60 -2.71
N PRO A 403 8.37 6.28 -3.94
CA PRO A 403 8.29 7.17 -5.11
C PRO A 403 7.08 7.02 -6.04
N ALA A 404 7.05 7.84 -7.10
CA ALA A 404 5.78 8.45 -7.54
C ALA A 404 4.78 7.66 -8.37
N ALA A 405 5.17 7.19 -9.55
CA ALA A 405 4.42 6.12 -10.16
C ALA A 405 4.67 4.90 -9.28
N ASN A 406 3.63 4.30 -8.72
CA ASN A 406 3.74 3.04 -7.97
C ASN A 406 3.34 1.88 -8.89
N GLY A 407 4.22 0.88 -8.99
CA GLY A 407 4.05 -0.25 -9.88
C GLY A 407 5.19 -1.26 -9.75
N PRO A 408 5.06 -2.46 -10.34
CA PRO A 408 6.08 -3.49 -10.29
C PRO A 408 7.35 -3.08 -11.04
N GLY A 409 8.52 -3.59 -10.65
CA GLY A 409 9.80 -3.30 -11.29
C GLY A 409 10.51 -2.07 -10.71
N LEU A 410 10.87 -1.11 -11.57
CA LEU A 410 11.66 0.08 -11.20
C LEU A 410 11.00 0.93 -10.11
N ASN A 411 9.67 0.92 -10.05
CA ASN A 411 8.91 1.85 -9.24
C ASN A 411 9.00 1.57 -7.73
N ALA A 412 8.89 0.30 -7.32
CA ALA A 412 9.17 -0.12 -5.95
C ALA A 412 10.68 -0.32 -5.65
N GLY A 413 11.50 -0.63 -6.66
CA GLY A 413 12.92 -0.97 -6.44
C GLY A 413 13.90 0.20 -6.34
N HIS A 414 13.51 1.41 -6.74
CA HIS A 414 14.41 2.57 -6.87
C HIS A 414 13.72 3.88 -6.43
N TYR A 415 14.42 4.80 -5.76
CA TYR A 415 13.90 6.16 -5.53
C TYR A 415 13.64 6.87 -6.87
N ALA A 416 12.65 7.76 -6.95
CA ALA A 416 12.44 8.58 -8.14
C ALA A 416 13.11 9.95 -7.98
N VAL A 417 13.90 10.34 -8.97
CA VAL A 417 14.38 11.71 -9.17
C VAL A 417 13.79 12.22 -10.47
N LEU A 418 13.09 13.36 -10.41
CA LEU A 418 12.58 14.07 -11.59
C LEU A 418 13.62 15.10 -12.06
N GLY A 419 14.03 15.06 -13.32
CA GLY A 419 14.71 16.20 -13.95
C GLY A 419 13.70 17.13 -14.59
N LEU A 420 13.79 18.46 -14.36
CA LEU A 420 13.00 19.44 -15.13
C LEU A 420 13.61 19.65 -16.52
N VAL A 421 13.42 18.65 -17.37
CA VAL A 421 13.58 18.74 -18.83
C VAL A 421 12.34 18.13 -19.49
N GLY A 422 11.96 18.68 -20.63
CA GLY A 422 10.75 18.28 -21.35
C GLY A 422 11.04 17.34 -22.52
N ASN A 423 9.99 16.99 -23.27
CA ASN A 423 10.12 16.56 -24.66
C ASN A 423 9.98 17.74 -25.66
N ALA A 424 9.71 18.95 -25.16
CA ALA A 424 9.80 20.20 -25.91
C ALA A 424 10.48 21.32 -25.10
N GLY A 425 11.04 22.31 -25.79
CA GLY A 425 11.78 23.43 -25.17
C GLY A 425 13.13 22.98 -24.62
N LEU A 426 13.32 23.03 -23.29
CA LEU A 426 14.53 22.50 -22.64
C LEU A 426 14.50 20.96 -22.64
N VAL A 427 14.91 20.36 -23.74
CA VAL A 427 15.02 18.89 -23.93
C VAL A 427 16.42 18.37 -23.60
N GLN A 428 17.45 19.19 -23.83
CA GLN A 428 18.83 18.87 -23.47
C GLN A 428 19.07 19.20 -21.98
N PRO A 429 19.48 18.25 -21.13
CA PRO A 429 19.81 18.52 -19.75
C PRO A 429 21.11 19.33 -19.66
N THR A 430 21.07 20.45 -18.96
CA THR A 430 22.28 21.24 -18.67
C THR A 430 23.16 20.52 -17.66
N ASP A 431 24.44 20.90 -17.59
CA ASP A 431 25.36 20.41 -16.56
C ASP A 431 24.80 20.57 -15.15
N GLY A 432 24.03 21.64 -14.91
CA GLY A 432 23.28 21.86 -13.66
C GLY A 432 22.24 20.77 -13.37
N VAL A 433 21.46 20.33 -14.37
CA VAL A 433 20.50 19.20 -14.22
C VAL A 433 21.25 17.93 -13.87
N LEU A 434 22.31 17.64 -14.62
CA LEU A 434 23.08 16.40 -14.47
C LEU A 434 23.80 16.35 -13.11
N HIS A 435 24.35 17.48 -12.67
CA HIS A 435 24.87 17.64 -11.32
C HIS A 435 23.80 17.50 -10.24
N ALA A 436 22.63 18.15 -10.39
CA ALA A 436 21.54 18.05 -9.42
C ALA A 436 21.07 16.60 -9.26
N ILE A 437 20.90 15.87 -10.37
CA ILE A 437 20.51 14.46 -10.37
C ILE A 437 21.58 13.60 -9.67
N LEU A 438 22.87 13.82 -9.94
CA LEU A 438 23.94 13.09 -9.27
C LEU A 438 24.10 13.42 -7.79
N ASP A 439 23.92 14.69 -7.40
CA ASP A 439 23.97 15.12 -6.01
C ASP A 439 22.74 14.61 -5.23
N ALA A 440 21.55 14.54 -5.89
CA ALA A 440 20.37 13.84 -5.37
C ALA A 440 20.59 12.33 -5.21
N ILE A 441 21.21 11.66 -6.19
CA ILE A 441 21.54 10.23 -6.12
C ILE A 441 22.49 9.96 -4.96
N GLN A 442 23.53 10.78 -4.80
CA GLN A 442 24.47 10.60 -3.69
C GLN A 442 23.80 10.85 -2.33
N TYR A 443 23.00 11.89 -2.20
CA TYR A 443 22.20 12.14 -0.99
C TYR A 443 21.22 10.99 -0.66
N LEU A 444 20.57 10.41 -1.67
CA LEU A 444 19.70 9.25 -1.48
C LEU A 444 20.48 7.97 -1.11
N ARG A 445 21.75 7.84 -1.49
CA ARG A 445 22.66 6.79 -0.98
C ARG A 445 23.06 7.06 0.47
N ASP A 446 23.60 8.25 0.74
CA ASP A 446 24.17 8.67 2.02
C ASP A 446 23.12 8.76 3.16
N LYS A 447 21.87 9.06 2.81
CA LYS A 447 20.75 9.20 3.78
C LYS A 447 19.70 8.11 3.57
N GLY A 448 19.08 8.07 2.39
CA GLY A 448 18.01 7.11 2.08
C GLY A 448 18.43 5.65 1.87
N ARG A 449 19.72 5.31 2.06
CA ARG A 449 20.30 3.97 1.82
C ARG A 449 19.97 3.41 0.42
N ALA A 450 19.99 4.26 -0.60
CA ALA A 450 19.90 3.82 -1.99
C ALA A 450 21.14 3.02 -2.40
N GLY A 451 20.96 2.04 -3.28
CA GLY A 451 22.05 1.27 -3.87
C GLY A 451 22.74 1.96 -5.06
N THR A 452 23.50 1.16 -5.81
CA THR A 452 24.36 1.64 -6.90
C THR A 452 23.64 1.78 -8.24
N GLU A 453 22.47 1.18 -8.45
CA GLU A 453 21.75 1.28 -9.73
C GLU A 453 21.36 2.73 -10.06
N ILE A 454 21.64 3.17 -11.29
CA ILE A 454 21.12 4.42 -11.87
C ILE A 454 20.44 4.04 -13.18
N LYS A 455 19.15 4.31 -13.32
CA LYS A 455 18.32 3.88 -14.46
C LYS A 455 17.40 4.98 -14.95
N GLY A 456 17.06 4.97 -16.23
CA GLY A 456 15.96 5.76 -16.77
C GLY A 456 14.62 5.07 -16.50
N HIS A 457 13.51 5.81 -16.46
CA HIS A 457 12.18 5.22 -16.32
C HIS A 457 11.88 4.17 -17.41
N ARG A 458 12.40 4.37 -18.63
CA ARG A 458 12.41 3.43 -19.76
C ARG A 458 13.08 2.07 -19.48
N ASP A 459 13.99 1.96 -18.50
CA ASP A 459 14.60 0.67 -18.13
C ASP A 459 13.66 -0.26 -17.34
N GLY A 460 12.48 0.25 -16.93
CA GLY A 460 11.45 -0.53 -16.25
C GLY A 460 10.14 -0.68 -17.03
N TYR A 461 9.88 0.21 -17.99
CA TYR A 461 8.57 0.38 -18.64
C TYR A 461 8.72 0.81 -20.11
N SER A 462 7.75 0.43 -20.95
CA SER A 462 7.68 0.95 -22.32
C SER A 462 7.20 2.41 -22.29
N THR A 463 8.14 3.35 -22.28
CA THR A 463 7.86 4.80 -22.17
C THR A 463 9.01 5.65 -22.73
N ASP A 464 8.68 6.79 -23.33
CA ASP A 464 9.69 7.75 -23.79
C ASP A 464 10.43 8.44 -22.63
N CYS A 465 9.89 8.40 -21.41
CA CYS A 465 10.49 8.96 -20.20
C CYS A 465 11.81 8.23 -19.81
N PRO A 466 12.97 8.90 -19.59
CA PRO A 466 13.16 10.33 -19.26
C PRO A 466 13.53 11.25 -20.44
N GLY A 467 13.18 10.89 -21.67
CA GLY A 467 13.67 11.54 -22.88
C GLY A 467 15.08 11.08 -23.25
N ASP A 468 15.39 11.04 -24.55
CA ASP A 468 16.63 10.43 -25.03
C ASP A 468 17.91 11.08 -24.51
N PRO A 469 18.05 12.42 -24.39
CA PRO A 469 19.28 13.02 -23.87
C PRO A 469 19.63 12.65 -22.42
N LEU A 470 18.65 12.63 -21.51
CA LEU A 470 18.87 12.15 -20.14
C LEU A 470 19.15 10.64 -20.14
N TYR A 471 18.44 9.88 -20.97
CA TYR A 471 18.58 8.43 -20.99
C TYR A 471 19.94 7.98 -21.55
N ASP A 472 20.45 8.64 -22.59
CA ASP A 472 21.78 8.37 -23.13
C ASP A 472 22.89 8.83 -22.18
N TRP A 473 22.67 9.89 -21.39
CA TRP A 473 23.59 10.23 -20.30
C TRP A 473 23.61 9.15 -19.19
N ILE A 474 22.47 8.60 -18.80
CA ILE A 474 22.37 7.47 -17.86
C ILE A 474 23.10 6.24 -18.42
N ARG A 475 22.88 5.91 -19.70
CA ARG A 475 23.52 4.78 -20.41
C ARG A 475 25.05 4.89 -20.47
N ARG A 476 25.61 6.12 -20.47
CA ARG A 476 27.05 6.41 -20.33
C ARG A 476 27.57 6.31 -18.88
N GLY A 477 26.77 5.77 -17.95
CA GLY A 477 27.12 5.66 -16.53
C GLY A 477 26.82 6.91 -15.70
N ALA A 478 25.99 7.82 -16.21
CA ALA A 478 25.69 9.13 -15.60
C ALA A 478 26.96 9.93 -15.22
N PRO A 479 27.88 10.21 -16.17
CA PRO A 479 29.14 10.87 -15.87
C PRO A 479 28.92 12.30 -15.37
N ARG A 480 29.68 12.71 -14.35
CA ARG A 480 29.59 14.06 -13.77
C ARG A 480 30.19 15.09 -14.74
N PRO A 481 29.45 16.13 -15.16
CA PRO A 481 30.01 17.22 -15.95
C PRO A 481 31.10 17.98 -15.19
N GLY A 482 32.01 18.66 -15.90
CA GLY A 482 32.99 19.57 -15.30
C GLY A 482 33.97 18.99 -14.27
N GLY A 483 33.96 17.66 -14.04
CA GLY A 483 35.00 16.99 -13.25
C GLY A 483 36.33 16.95 -14.00
N PRO A 484 37.41 16.45 -13.37
CA PRO A 484 38.50 15.88 -14.16
C PRO A 484 37.90 14.85 -15.13
N PRO A 485 38.36 14.78 -16.38
CA PRO A 485 37.80 13.84 -17.35
C PRO A 485 37.86 12.41 -16.79
N PRO A 486 36.86 11.55 -17.10
CA PRO A 486 36.83 10.19 -16.55
C PRO A 486 38.17 9.52 -16.80
N THR A 487 38.78 9.00 -15.72
CA THR A 487 40.20 8.62 -15.71
C THR A 487 40.50 7.35 -16.50
N GLU A 488 39.47 6.65 -16.98
CA GLU A 488 39.54 5.82 -18.18
C GLU A 488 38.55 6.36 -19.23
N PRO A 489 38.87 6.26 -20.55
CA PRO A 489 38.13 7.01 -21.56
C PRO A 489 36.68 6.52 -21.71
N ALA A 490 35.76 7.45 -22.00
CA ALA A 490 34.53 7.08 -22.70
C ALA A 490 34.88 6.40 -24.04
N ALA A 491 34.09 5.42 -24.47
CA ALA A 491 34.43 4.65 -25.66
C ALA A 491 34.57 5.57 -26.90
N PRO A 492 35.65 5.46 -27.69
CA PRO A 492 35.72 6.15 -28.98
C PRO A 492 34.56 5.67 -29.87
N PRO A 493 34.06 6.50 -30.81
CA PRO A 493 32.97 6.11 -31.69
C PRO A 493 33.21 4.76 -32.35
N PHE A 494 32.18 3.91 -32.38
CA PHE A 494 32.27 2.59 -33.01
C PHE A 494 32.66 2.76 -34.51
N PRO A 495 33.66 2.02 -35.03
CA PRO A 495 34.28 2.25 -36.35
C PRO A 495 33.39 1.90 -37.56
N GLY A 496 32.06 1.82 -37.39
CA GLY A 496 31.10 1.50 -38.45
C GLY A 496 31.12 0.04 -38.96
N ARG A 497 32.10 -0.78 -38.56
CA ARG A 497 32.22 -2.19 -38.98
C ARG A 497 32.51 -3.13 -37.80
N LEU A 498 31.94 -4.33 -37.86
CA LEU A 498 32.18 -5.41 -36.89
C LEU A 498 33.59 -5.97 -37.07
N LEU A 499 34.43 -5.99 -36.03
CA LEU A 499 35.74 -6.68 -36.10
C LEU A 499 35.53 -8.18 -35.84
N LYS A 500 35.92 -9.03 -36.80
CA LYS A 500 35.69 -10.48 -36.76
C LYS A 500 36.78 -11.24 -37.52
N TYR A 501 36.84 -12.55 -37.28
CA TYR A 501 37.73 -13.48 -37.95
C TYR A 501 37.03 -14.84 -38.15
N PRO A 502 37.14 -15.51 -39.31
CA PRO A 502 37.85 -15.10 -40.53
C PRO A 502 37.06 -14.14 -41.44
N PRO A 503 37.70 -13.52 -42.45
CA PRO A 503 39.15 -13.46 -42.72
C PRO A 503 39.88 -12.59 -41.68
N VAL A 504 41.20 -12.43 -41.79
CA VAL A 504 41.92 -11.44 -40.96
C VAL A 504 41.51 -10.04 -41.41
N MET A 505 40.99 -9.23 -40.47
CA MET A 505 40.68 -7.83 -40.74
C MET A 505 41.84 -6.93 -40.31
N HIS A 506 42.21 -5.97 -41.15
CA HIS A 506 43.24 -4.97 -40.83
C HIS A 506 42.64 -3.57 -40.69
N GLY A 507 43.21 -2.76 -39.80
CA GLY A 507 42.86 -1.34 -39.66
C GLY A 507 43.30 -0.71 -38.33
N GLU A 508 43.22 0.62 -38.25
CA GLU A 508 43.59 1.36 -37.04
C GLU A 508 42.51 1.27 -35.95
N ASP A 509 41.28 0.93 -36.33
CA ASP A 509 40.20 0.51 -35.43
C ASP A 509 40.53 -0.81 -34.72
N VAL A 510 41.11 -1.78 -35.43
CA VAL A 510 41.65 -3.02 -34.83
C VAL A 510 42.76 -2.68 -33.85
N ARG A 511 43.73 -1.83 -34.26
CA ARG A 511 44.84 -1.42 -33.38
C ARG A 511 44.34 -0.70 -32.13
N THR A 512 43.35 0.16 -32.28
CA THR A 512 42.68 0.90 -31.19
C THR A 512 42.04 -0.06 -30.17
N TRP A 513 41.30 -1.07 -30.64
CA TRP A 513 40.71 -2.09 -29.76
C TRP A 513 41.79 -2.96 -29.08
N GLN A 514 42.79 -3.43 -29.83
CA GLN A 514 43.90 -4.23 -29.28
C GLN A 514 44.68 -3.46 -28.20
N ALA A 515 44.96 -2.17 -28.43
CA ALA A 515 45.65 -1.31 -27.48
C ALA A 515 44.87 -1.17 -26.16
N GLN A 516 43.55 -1.00 -26.24
CA GLN A 516 42.70 -0.93 -25.04
C GLN A 516 42.59 -2.29 -24.32
N MET A 517 42.44 -3.39 -25.06
CA MET A 517 42.46 -4.73 -24.46
C MET A 517 43.79 -5.01 -23.72
N LYS A 518 44.92 -4.55 -24.28
CA LYS A 518 46.24 -4.66 -23.65
C LYS A 518 46.39 -3.80 -22.40
N ARG A 519 45.84 -2.57 -22.40
CA ARG A 519 45.75 -1.73 -21.18
C ARG A 519 44.93 -2.41 -20.07
N ARG A 520 43.88 -3.15 -20.44
CA ARG A 520 43.02 -3.92 -19.52
C ARG A 520 43.58 -5.29 -19.12
N GLY A 521 44.90 -5.49 -19.24
CA GLY A 521 45.59 -6.69 -18.78
C GLY A 521 45.35 -7.96 -19.61
N PHE A 522 44.77 -7.87 -20.81
CA PHE A 522 44.70 -9.01 -21.72
C PHE A 522 46.00 -9.09 -22.52
N ASP A 523 46.64 -10.26 -22.52
CA ASP A 523 47.79 -10.49 -23.39
C ASP A 523 47.35 -10.66 -24.86
N LEU A 524 47.88 -9.79 -25.72
CA LEU A 524 47.82 -9.83 -27.19
C LEU A 524 48.84 -8.87 -27.82
N ALA A 525 49.07 -9.02 -29.12
CA ALA A 525 49.78 -8.06 -29.96
C ALA A 525 48.88 -6.86 -30.32
N VAL A 526 49.50 -5.70 -30.57
CA VAL A 526 48.84 -4.45 -31.02
C VAL A 526 49.29 -4.18 -32.46
N ASP A 527 49.10 -5.18 -33.31
CA ASP A 527 49.59 -5.25 -34.69
C ASP A 527 48.64 -4.57 -35.71
N GLY A 528 47.38 -4.37 -35.34
CA GLY A 528 46.31 -3.89 -36.23
C GLY A 528 45.71 -5.00 -37.11
N ALA A 529 45.86 -6.27 -36.71
CA ALA A 529 45.41 -7.46 -37.42
C ALA A 529 44.47 -8.33 -36.54
N TYR A 530 43.17 -8.34 -36.86
CA TYR A 530 42.17 -9.11 -36.14
C TYR A 530 42.19 -10.56 -36.63
N GLY A 531 43.21 -11.30 -36.18
CA GLY A 531 43.34 -12.75 -36.39
C GLY A 531 42.76 -13.58 -35.24
N ALA A 532 43.04 -14.89 -35.26
CA ALA A 532 42.52 -15.85 -34.28
C ALA A 532 42.81 -15.47 -32.80
N GLY A 533 44.00 -14.93 -32.51
CA GLY A 533 44.35 -14.48 -31.15
C GLY A 533 43.51 -13.30 -30.66
N SER A 534 43.24 -12.32 -31.52
CA SER A 534 42.33 -11.20 -31.22
C SER A 534 40.91 -11.72 -30.97
N ARG A 535 40.44 -12.70 -31.77
CA ARG A 535 39.13 -13.34 -31.56
C ARG A 535 39.02 -14.00 -30.19
N GLU A 536 39.98 -14.81 -29.76
CA GLU A 536 39.88 -15.49 -28.45
C GLU A 536 39.99 -14.52 -27.27
N VAL A 537 40.78 -13.45 -27.39
CA VAL A 537 40.77 -12.35 -26.41
C VAL A 537 39.41 -11.67 -26.33
N CYS A 538 38.74 -11.46 -27.48
CA CYS A 538 37.36 -10.97 -27.52
C CYS A 538 36.38 -11.93 -26.83
N ARG A 539 36.42 -13.24 -27.14
CA ARG A 539 35.57 -14.24 -26.46
C ARG A 539 35.80 -14.22 -24.94
N ARG A 540 37.06 -14.23 -24.49
CA ARG A 540 37.44 -14.18 -23.07
C ARG A 540 36.94 -12.90 -22.38
N PHE A 541 36.90 -11.77 -23.10
CA PHE A 541 36.33 -10.53 -22.60
C PHE A 541 34.80 -10.60 -22.51
N GLN A 542 34.12 -11.03 -23.58
CA GLN A 542 32.66 -11.20 -23.64
C GLN A 542 32.14 -12.11 -22.51
N ARG A 543 32.80 -13.26 -22.28
CA ARG A 543 32.50 -14.17 -21.16
C ARG A 543 32.64 -13.49 -19.79
N ARG A 544 33.64 -12.62 -19.58
CA ARG A 544 33.78 -11.82 -18.34
C ARG A 544 32.69 -10.76 -18.17
N GLN A 545 32.13 -10.24 -19.26
CA GLN A 545 31.04 -9.24 -19.24
C GLN A 545 29.63 -9.85 -19.22
N GLY A 546 29.50 -11.19 -19.23
CA GLY A 546 28.20 -11.86 -19.23
C GLY A 546 27.39 -11.69 -20.52
N ILE A 547 28.06 -11.42 -21.65
CA ILE A 547 27.44 -11.31 -22.97
C ILE A 547 27.85 -12.48 -23.87
N GLU A 548 27.12 -12.67 -24.98
CA GLU A 548 27.43 -13.69 -25.98
C GLU A 548 28.88 -13.59 -26.48
N ASP A 549 29.57 -14.74 -26.55
CA ASP A 549 31.02 -14.81 -26.75
C ASP A 549 31.42 -15.20 -28.18
N ASP A 550 30.70 -14.70 -29.18
CA ASP A 550 30.95 -14.98 -30.61
C ASP A 550 32.39 -14.68 -31.10
N GLY A 551 33.11 -13.80 -30.40
CA GLY A 551 34.44 -13.31 -30.76
C GLY A 551 34.39 -12.14 -31.74
N VAL A 552 33.26 -11.43 -31.83
CA VAL A 552 33.03 -10.28 -32.70
C VAL A 552 32.99 -9.00 -31.87
N VAL A 553 33.81 -8.01 -32.27
CA VAL A 553 33.73 -6.67 -31.70
C VAL A 553 32.63 -5.89 -32.41
N GLY A 554 31.38 -6.11 -31.98
CA GLY A 554 30.24 -5.28 -32.32
C GLY A 554 30.12 -4.04 -31.41
N PRO A 555 29.13 -3.16 -31.62
CA PRO A 555 29.00 -1.90 -30.87
C PRO A 555 28.94 -2.07 -29.34
N LEU A 556 28.31 -3.14 -28.85
CA LEU A 556 28.26 -3.46 -27.42
C LEU A 556 29.63 -3.91 -26.88
N THR A 557 30.28 -4.87 -27.54
CA THR A 557 31.61 -5.37 -27.18
C THR A 557 32.66 -4.27 -27.24
N TRP A 558 32.60 -3.42 -28.27
CA TRP A 558 33.43 -2.22 -28.41
C TRP A 558 33.21 -1.30 -27.21
N ARG A 559 31.98 -0.82 -26.98
CA ARG A 559 31.70 0.11 -25.87
C ARG A 559 32.17 -0.41 -24.52
N LEU A 560 31.89 -1.68 -24.21
CA LEU A 560 32.33 -2.31 -22.96
C LEU A 560 33.87 -2.41 -22.86
N THR A 561 34.61 -2.51 -23.96
CA THR A 561 36.08 -2.53 -23.96
C THR A 561 36.69 -1.25 -23.36
N TRP A 562 35.95 -0.13 -23.32
CA TRP A 562 36.34 1.07 -22.59
C TRP A 562 35.54 1.26 -21.29
N GLU A 563 34.21 1.08 -21.32
CA GLU A 563 33.31 1.49 -20.23
C GLU A 563 33.10 0.45 -19.12
N ALA A 564 33.48 -0.81 -19.30
CA ALA A 564 33.33 -1.81 -18.25
C ALA A 564 34.34 -1.58 -17.10
N PRO A 565 34.01 -1.86 -15.83
CA PRO A 565 34.98 -1.82 -14.74
C PRO A 565 36.22 -2.68 -15.03
N ALA A 566 37.40 -2.20 -14.64
CA ALA A 566 38.60 -3.04 -14.58
C ALA A 566 38.40 -4.16 -13.54
N SER A 567 39.11 -5.28 -13.71
CA SER A 567 39.00 -6.50 -12.88
C SER A 567 40.36 -6.87 -12.31
#